data_AF-X1DWF8-F1
#
_entry.id   AF-X1DWF8-F1
#
_cell.length_a   1.000
_cell.length_b   1.000
_cell.length_c   1.000
_cell.angle_alpha   90.00
_cell.angle_beta   90.00
_cell.angle_gamma   90.00
#
_symmetry.space_group_name_H-M   'P 1'
#
loop_
_entity.id
_entity.type
_entity.pdbx_description
1 polymer ?
#
loop_
_entity_poly.entity_id
_entity_poly.type
_entity_poly.pdbx_seq_one_letter_code
_entity_poly.pdbx_strand_id
1 'polypeptide(L)'
;MPGPGMDIIGKEEKEALLEVIESGYLYRYGDLQNPKFKAKVWNLEQNFAKYTNTKYALAVNSGTSALLTALWALKIGPGDEVIVPGYTFIASITSIIFARAIPILA
;
A
#
# COMPACT_ATOMS: atom_id res chain seq x y z
N MET A 1 -10.58 -12.51 1.70
CA MET A 1 -11.59 -12.32 2.76
C MET A 1 -11.40 -10.92 3.31
N PRO A 2 -12.42 -10.06 3.30
CA PRO A 2 -12.32 -8.75 3.93
C PRO A 2 -11.96 -8.93 5.42
N GLY A 3 -10.99 -8.15 5.90
CA GLY A 3 -10.53 -8.21 7.29
C GLY A 3 -11.55 -7.64 8.29
N PRO A 4 -11.25 -7.67 9.60
CA PRO A 4 -12.18 -7.27 10.66
C PRO A 4 -12.63 -5.80 10.58
N GLY A 5 -11.89 -4.96 9.83
CA GLY A 5 -12.26 -3.56 9.60
C GLY A 5 -13.61 -3.38 8.91
N MET A 6 -14.13 -4.41 8.24
CA MET A 6 -15.43 -4.33 7.57
C MET A 6 -16.62 -4.30 8.54
N ASP A 7 -16.46 -4.86 9.74
CA ASP A 7 -17.52 -4.94 10.75
C ASP A 7 -17.73 -3.60 11.48
N ILE A 8 -16.79 -2.67 11.33
CA ILE A 8 -16.78 -1.37 12.02
C ILE A 8 -17.01 -0.18 11.07
N ILE A 9 -17.34 -0.42 9.80
CA ILE A 9 -17.61 0.65 8.83
C ILE A 9 -18.78 1.51 9.32
N GLY A 10 -18.49 2.78 9.58
CA GLY A 10 -19.37 3.72 10.25
C GLY A 10 -19.76 4.92 9.39
N LYS A 11 -20.01 6.03 10.08
CA LYS A 11 -20.36 7.30 9.45
C LYS A 11 -19.12 7.94 8.81
N GLU A 12 -17.98 7.79 9.47
CA GLU A 12 -16.68 8.34 9.14
C GLU A 12 -16.18 7.83 7.77
N GLU A 13 -16.26 6.52 7.51
CA GLU A 13 -15.88 5.94 6.22
C GLU A 13 -16.81 6.42 5.08
N LYS A 14 -18.10 6.57 5.36
CA LYS A 14 -19.09 7.06 4.37
C LYS A 14 -18.81 8.51 4.00
N GLU A 15 -18.58 9.37 4.99
CA GLU A 15 -18.23 10.77 4.77
C GLU A 15 -16.91 10.89 3.98
N ALA A 16 -15.88 10.12 4.37
CA ALA A 16 -14.61 10.12 3.66
C ALA A 16 -14.74 9.68 2.18
N LEU A 17 -15.60 8.71 1.88
CA LEU A 17 -15.92 8.29 0.52
C LEU A 17 -16.63 9.41 -0.24
N LEU A 18 -17.70 9.98 0.33
CA LEU A 18 -18.51 11.02 -0.30
C LEU A 18 -17.67 12.25 -0.63
N GLU A 19 -16.77 12.66 0.27
CA GLU A 19 -15.86 13.78 0.02
C GLU A 19 -15.02 13.61 -1.26
N VAL A 20 -14.57 12.38 -1.55
CA VAL A 20 -13.81 12.10 -2.78
C VAL A 20 -14.73 12.18 -4.00
N ILE A 21 -15.89 11.55 -3.94
CA ILE A 21 -16.87 11.52 -5.04
C ILE A 21 -17.32 12.94 -5.39
N GLU A 22 -17.69 13.74 -4.39
CA GLU A 22 -18.16 15.12 -4.55
C GLU A 22 -17.04 16.07 -5.01
N SER A 23 -15.79 15.78 -4.65
CA SER A 23 -14.66 16.60 -5.12
C SER A 23 -14.40 16.48 -6.63
N GLY A 24 -14.80 15.37 -7.25
CA GLY A 24 -14.43 15.01 -8.62
C GLY A 24 -12.97 14.57 -8.81
N TYR A 25 -12.13 14.63 -7.77
CA TYR A 25 -10.73 14.18 -7.81
C TYR A 25 -10.62 12.71 -7.40
N LEU A 26 -10.82 11.81 -8.37
CA LEU A 26 -10.74 10.36 -8.15
C LEU A 26 -9.31 9.81 -8.22
N TYR A 27 -8.33 10.65 -8.58
CA TYR A 27 -6.93 10.26 -8.69
C TYR A 27 -6.09 10.89 -7.58
N ARG A 28 -5.00 10.22 -7.22
CA ARG A 28 -4.14 10.63 -6.08
C ARG A 28 -3.33 11.90 -6.35
N TYR A 29 -3.14 12.26 -7.61
CA TYR A 29 -2.45 13.48 -8.02
C TYR A 29 -3.48 14.48 -8.56
N GLY A 30 -3.29 15.75 -8.19
CA GLY A 30 -4.20 16.83 -8.52
C GLY A 30 -3.56 18.19 -8.26
N ASP A 31 -4.33 19.24 -8.51
CA ASP A 31 -3.89 20.61 -8.27
C ASP A 31 -4.06 20.97 -6.79
N LEU A 32 -2.93 21.27 -6.12
CA LEU A 32 -2.90 21.67 -4.72
C LEU A 32 -3.54 23.04 -4.46
N GLN A 33 -3.69 23.87 -5.50
CA GLN A 33 -4.34 25.17 -5.39
C GLN A 33 -5.88 25.06 -5.46
N ASN A 34 -6.39 23.93 -5.97
CA ASN A 34 -7.82 23.71 -6.05
C ASN A 34 -8.36 23.18 -4.70
N PRO A 35 -9.23 23.91 -3.99
CA PRO A 35 -9.76 23.50 -2.69
C PRO A 35 -10.62 22.23 -2.73
N LYS A 36 -11.07 21.81 -3.93
CA LYS A 36 -11.74 20.52 -4.11
C LYS A 36 -10.77 19.35 -3.97
N PHE A 37 -9.49 19.50 -4.34
CA PHE A 37 -8.53 18.41 -4.22
C PHE A 37 -8.17 18.14 -2.75
N LYS A 38 -8.73 17.07 -2.20
CA LYS A 38 -8.57 16.72 -0.77
C LYS A 38 -7.27 15.98 -0.44
N ALA A 39 -6.47 15.64 -1.45
CA ALA A 39 -5.19 14.93 -1.31
C ALA A 39 -5.27 13.71 -0.36
N LYS A 40 -6.37 12.93 -0.40
CA LYS A 40 -6.69 11.88 0.58
C LYS A 40 -5.56 10.84 0.73
N VAL A 41 -4.95 10.42 -0.38
CA VAL A 41 -3.85 9.44 -0.37
C VAL A 41 -2.60 10.02 0.29
N TRP A 42 -2.25 11.27 -0.01
CA TRP A 42 -1.11 11.95 0.63
C TRP A 42 -1.32 12.07 2.15
N ASN A 43 -2.52 12.48 2.57
CA ASN A 43 -2.85 12.60 3.99
C ASN A 43 -2.77 11.24 4.71
N LEU A 44 -3.23 10.16 4.06
CA LEU A 44 -3.08 8.80 4.55
C LEU A 44 -1.60 8.44 4.73
N GLU A 45 -0.75 8.73 3.74
CA GLU A 45 0.70 8.46 3.82
C GLU A 45 1.36 9.23 4.96
N GLN A 46 1.05 10.51 5.14
CA GLN A 46 1.58 11.32 6.25
C GLN A 46 1.13 10.78 7.61
N ASN A 47 -0.15 10.43 7.74
CA ASN A 47 -0.69 9.89 8.99
C ASN A 47 -0.13 8.50 9.30
N PHE A 48 0.01 7.65 8.29
CA PHE A 48 0.55 6.30 8.44
C PHE A 48 2.04 6.32 8.79
N ALA A 49 2.82 7.23 8.19
CA ALA A 49 4.22 7.42 8.52
C ALA A 49 4.40 7.82 10.00
N LYS A 50 3.57 8.75 10.49
CA LYS A 50 3.54 9.14 11.91
C LYS A 50 3.12 7.97 12.80
N TYR A 51 2.06 7.25 12.44
CA TYR A 51 1.53 6.13 13.21
C TYR A 51 2.55 4.99 13.38
N THR A 52 3.32 4.70 12.33
CA THR A 52 4.33 3.62 12.33
C THR A 52 5.74 4.09 12.70
N ASN A 53 5.91 5.38 13.07
CA ASN A 53 7.20 5.99 13.41
C ASN A 53 8.29 5.78 12.34
N THR A 54 7.91 5.96 11.07
CA THR A 54 8.80 5.91 9.90
C THR A 54 8.95 7.30 9.29
N LYS A 55 10.07 7.54 8.61
CA LYS A 55 10.32 8.78 7.87
C LYS A 55 9.36 8.96 6.69
N TYR A 56 8.96 7.87 6.04
CA TYR A 56 8.11 7.89 4.84
C TYR A 56 7.15 6.70 4.80
N ALA A 57 6.00 6.89 4.17
CA ALA A 57 5.07 5.84 3.79
C ALA A 57 4.60 6.05 2.35
N LEU A 58 4.32 4.96 1.64
CA LEU A 58 3.82 4.98 0.26
C LEU A 58 2.61 4.05 0.15
N ALA A 59 1.45 4.63 -0.16
CA ALA A 59 0.24 3.89 -0.42
C ALA A 59 0.29 3.30 -1.84
N VAL A 60 -0.01 2.01 -1.93
CA VAL A 60 -0.12 1.23 -3.18
C VAL A 60 -1.44 0.46 -3.21
N ASN A 61 -1.75 -0.16 -4.34
CA ASN A 61 -3.05 -0.80 -4.56
C ASN A 61 -3.26 -2.13 -3.79
N SER A 62 -2.21 -2.78 -3.28
CA SER A 62 -2.32 -4.03 -2.52
C SER A 62 -1.08 -4.33 -1.68
N GLY A 63 -1.20 -5.24 -0.70
CA GLY A 63 -0.06 -5.75 0.05
C GLY A 63 0.98 -6.47 -0.83
N THR A 64 0.55 -7.22 -1.85
CA THR A 64 1.45 -7.86 -2.81
C THR A 64 2.26 -6.83 -3.60
N SER A 65 1.61 -5.76 -4.06
CA SER A 65 2.30 -4.66 -4.73
C SER A 65 3.27 -3.93 -3.80
N ALA A 66 2.97 -3.85 -2.51
CA ALA A 66 3.86 -3.24 -1.53
C ALA A 66 5.16 -4.05 -1.39
N LEU A 67 5.05 -5.38 -1.28
CA LEU A 67 6.21 -6.28 -1.25
C LEU A 67 7.03 -6.17 -2.52
N LEU A 68 6.38 -6.25 -3.70
CA LEU A 68 7.07 -6.16 -4.98
C LEU A 68 7.77 -4.80 -5.18
N THR A 69 7.11 -3.70 -4.81
CA THR A 69 7.70 -2.35 -4.85
C THR A 69 8.92 -2.25 -3.95
N ALA A 70 8.87 -2.84 -2.74
CA ALA A 70 10.00 -2.87 -1.83
C ALA A 70 11.19 -3.66 -2.39
N LEU A 71 10.93 -4.84 -2.96
CA LEU A 71 11.98 -5.66 -3.60
C LEU A 71 12.66 -4.91 -4.75
N TRP A 72 11.89 -4.30 -5.65
CA TRP A 72 12.45 -3.52 -6.76
C TRP A 72 13.16 -2.24 -6.30
N ALA A 73 12.67 -1.57 -5.26
CA ALA A 73 13.36 -0.42 -4.69
C ALA A 73 14.74 -0.80 -4.10
N LEU A 74 14.86 -2.02 -3.57
CA LEU A 74 16.14 -2.60 -3.13
C LEU A 74 16.98 -3.18 -4.28
N LYS A 75 16.51 -3.07 -5.53
CA LYS A 75 17.13 -3.62 -6.74
C LYS A 75 17.27 -5.15 -6.74
N ILE A 76 16.42 -5.84 -6.00
CA ILE A 76 16.37 -7.30 -6.00
C ILE A 76 15.83 -7.78 -7.35
N GLY A 77 16.50 -8.77 -7.94
CA GLY A 77 16.24 -9.25 -9.28
C GLY A 77 16.79 -10.66 -9.58
N PRO A 78 16.99 -10.99 -10.87
CA PRO A 78 17.51 -12.29 -11.29
C PRO A 78 18.84 -12.66 -10.62
N GLY A 79 18.87 -13.84 -10.00
CA GLY A 79 20.05 -14.38 -9.32
C GLY A 79 20.13 -14.05 -7.83
N ASP A 80 19.31 -13.12 -7.34
CA ASP A 80 19.24 -12.83 -5.91
C ASP A 80 18.42 -13.88 -5.17
N GLU A 81 18.88 -14.26 -3.99
CA GLU A 81 18.17 -15.14 -3.07
C GLU A 81 17.49 -14.33 -1.96
N VAL A 82 16.23 -14.63 -1.67
CA VAL A 82 15.46 -13.96 -0.61
C VAL A 82 14.89 -14.99 0.34
N ILE A 83 15.31 -14.91 1.61
CA ILE A 83 14.83 -15.78 2.67
C ILE A 83 13.37 -15.44 3.00
N VAL A 84 12.52 -16.46 3.08
CA VAL A 84 11.09 -16.32 3.38
C VAL A 84 10.59 -17.51 4.22
N PRO A 85 9.72 -17.29 5.23
CA PRO A 85 9.21 -18.39 6.04
C PRO A 85 8.43 -19.43 5.22
N GLY A 86 8.60 -20.71 5.54
CA GLY A 86 7.81 -21.80 4.95
C GLY A 86 6.31 -21.73 5.22
N TYR A 87 5.89 -21.03 6.27
CA TYR A 87 4.49 -20.83 6.64
C TYR A 87 4.14 -19.34 6.70
N THR A 88 3.55 -18.83 5.61
CA THR A 88 3.12 -17.44 5.44
C THR A 88 2.03 -17.34 4.37
N PHE A 89 1.44 -16.16 4.17
CA PHE A 89 0.54 -15.94 3.05
C PHE A 89 1.30 -15.94 1.72
N ILE A 90 0.70 -16.51 0.67
CA ILE A 90 1.36 -16.78 -0.62
C ILE A 90 2.00 -15.55 -1.27
N ALA A 91 1.48 -14.35 -1.00
CA ALA A 91 2.03 -13.09 -1.51
C ALA A 91 3.51 -12.87 -1.15
N SER A 92 3.96 -13.36 0.01
CA SER A 92 5.36 -13.26 0.45
C SER A 92 6.30 -13.96 -0.52
N ILE A 93 5.94 -15.16 -0.98
CA ILE A 93 6.75 -15.96 -1.90
C ILE A 93 6.56 -15.48 -3.35
N THR A 94 5.33 -15.23 -3.77
CA THR A 94 5.06 -14.86 -5.18
C THR A 94 5.65 -13.50 -5.53
N SER A 95 5.74 -12.56 -4.59
CA SER A 95 6.40 -11.27 -4.85
C SER A 95 7.89 -11.43 -5.16
N ILE A 96 8.58 -12.36 -4.50
CA ILE A 96 9.99 -12.71 -4.79
C ILE A 96 10.11 -13.28 -6.20
N ILE A 97 9.23 -14.22 -6.56
CA ILE A 97 9.21 -14.83 -7.88
C ILE A 97 8.90 -13.79 -8.97
N PHE A 98 7.96 -12.86 -8.74
CA PHE A 98 7.65 -11.77 -9.67
C PHE A 98 8.79 -10.77 -9.82
N ALA A 99 9.60 -10.58 -8.78
CA ALA A 99 10.86 -9.84 -8.87
C ALA A 99 11.94 -10.60 -9.65
N ARG A 100 11.69 -11.86 -10.05
CA ARG A 100 12.62 -12.81 -10.70
C ARG A 100 13.76 -13.28 -9.79
N ALA A 101 13.61 -13.11 -8.49
CA ALA A 101 14.53 -13.62 -7.48
C ALA A 101 14.14 -15.06 -7.05
N ILE A 102 15.01 -15.69 -6.27
CA ILE A 102 14.88 -17.07 -5.82
C ILE A 102 14.43 -17.07 -4.34
N PRO A 103 13.21 -17.54 -4.03
CA PRO A 103 12.78 -17.67 -2.64
C PRO A 103 13.49 -18.85 -1.97
N ILE A 104 14.13 -18.58 -0.82
CA ILE A 104 14.77 -19.61 0.02
C ILE A 104 13.91 -19.79 1.27
N LEU A 105 13.32 -20.98 1.41
CA LEU A 105 12.51 -21.31 2.57
C LEU A 105 13.42 -21.59 3.77
N ALA A 106 13.18 -20.89 4.88
CA ALA A 106 13.90 -21.08 6.16
C ALA A 106 12.95 -20.97 7.36
#